data_AF-A0A2W6CWF9-F1
#
_entry.id   AF-A0A2W6CWF9-F1
#
_cell.length_a   1.000
_cell.length_b   1.000
_cell.length_c   1.000
_cell.angle_alpha   90.00
_cell.angle_beta   90.00
_cell.angle_gamma   90.00
#
_symmetry.space_group_name_H-M   'P 1'
#
loop_
_entity.id
_entity.type
_entity.pdbx_description
1 polymer ?
#
loop_
_entity_poly.entity_id
_entity_poly.type
_entity_poly.pdbx_seq_one_letter_code
_entity_poly.pdbx_strand_id
1 'polypeptide(L)' 'MIAQPCRPGIRGEARSMRSGVTDAALIDEALRALLARHGSAEVDASYAAYDEHPADEPDEWGDLASWRRAAAAS' A
#
# COMPACT_ATOMS: atom_id res chain seq x y z
N MET A 1 -31.34 20.52 -19.75
CA MET A 1 -29.96 21.04 -19.62
C MET A 1 -29.68 21.20 -18.14
N ILE A 2 -29.08 20.18 -17.51
CA ILE A 2 -28.83 20.15 -16.06
C ILE A 2 -27.38 20.57 -15.85
N ALA A 3 -27.18 21.79 -15.38
CA ALA A 3 -25.88 22.25 -14.92
C ALA A 3 -25.49 21.42 -13.70
N GLN A 4 -24.43 20.61 -13.81
CA GLN A 4 -23.87 19.97 -12.63
C GLN A 4 -23.33 21.07 -11.69
N PRO A 5 -23.58 20.98 -10.37
CA PRO A 5 -22.98 21.91 -9.43
C PRO A 5 -21.47 21.73 -9.47
N CYS A 6 -20.76 22.81 -9.81
CA CYS A 6 -19.31 22.87 -9.79
C CYS A 6 -18.85 22.56 -8.36
N ARG A 7 -18.35 21.34 -8.11
CA ARG A 7 -17.82 20.96 -6.79
C ARG A 7 -16.66 21.90 -6.47
N PRO A 8 -16.64 22.56 -5.30
CA PRO A 8 -15.55 23.44 -4.93
C PRO A 8 -14.22 22.66 -4.98
N GLY A 9 -13.21 23.30 -5.55
CA GLY A 9 -11.91 22.68 -5.80
C GLY A 9 -11.20 22.38 -4.50
N ILE A 10 -11.35 21.15 -4.00
CA ILE A 10 -10.69 20.57 -2.82
C ILE A 10 -9.18 20.84 -2.77
N ARG A 11 -8.56 21.09 -3.93
CA ARG A 11 -7.13 21.41 -4.07
C ARG A 11 -6.77 22.84 -3.63
N GLY A 12 -7.67 23.81 -3.82
CA GLY A 12 -7.47 25.19 -3.39
C GLY A 12 -7.51 25.34 -1.88
N GLU A 13 -8.44 24.63 -1.24
CA GLU A 13 -8.59 24.60 0.22
C GLU A 13 -7.45 23.82 0.89
N ALA A 14 -7.06 22.67 0.34
CA ALA A 14 -5.90 21.91 0.83
C ALA A 14 -4.60 22.72 0.77
N ARG A 15 -4.41 23.52 -0.29
CA ARG A 15 -3.24 24.40 -0.44
C ARG A 15 -3.24 25.56 0.55
N SER A 16 -4.41 26.10 0.91
CA SER A 16 -4.52 27.19 1.89
C SER A 16 -4.19 26.74 3.32
N MET A 17 -4.55 25.51 3.68
CA MET A 17 -4.30 24.92 5.01
C MET A 17 -2.85 24.46 5.24
N ARG A 18 -2.04 24.31 4.18
CA ARG A 18 -0.63 23.86 4.24
C ARG A 18 0.28 24.77 3.42
N SER A 19 0.29 26.07 3.74
CA SER A 19 1.20 27.04 3.11
C SER A 19 2.65 26.62 3.27
N GLY A 20 3.35 26.34 2.16
CA GLY A 20 4.76 25.94 2.14
C GLY A 20 5.03 24.49 1.75
N VAL A 21 4.00 23.65 1.58
CA VAL A 21 4.14 22.26 1.13
C VAL A 21 3.85 22.17 -0.37
N THR A 22 4.72 21.50 -1.12
CA THR A 22 4.53 21.31 -2.57
C THR A 22 3.35 20.38 -2.84
N ASP A 23 2.72 20.53 -4.02
CA ASP A 23 1.62 19.64 -4.43
C ASP A 23 2.06 18.16 -4.41
N ALA A 24 3.33 17.87 -4.72
CA ALA A 24 3.89 16.52 -4.65
C ALA A 24 3.89 15.95 -3.21
N ALA A 25 4.27 16.75 -2.22
CA ALA A 25 4.25 16.32 -0.82
C ALA A 25 2.82 16.15 -0.27
N LEU A 26 1.84 16.91 -0.77
CA LEU A 26 0.43 16.68 -0.46
C LEU A 26 -0.08 15.37 -1.06
N ILE A 27 0.34 15.04 -2.28
CA ILE A 27 -0.01 13.78 -2.95
C ILE A 27 0.65 12.59 -2.24
N ASP A 28 1.92 12.70 -1.84
CA ASP A 28 2.62 11.61 -1.11
C ASP A 28 1.95 11.31 0.24
N GLU A 29 1.58 12.35 0.99
CA GLU A 29 0.86 12.19 2.26
C GLU A 29 -0.53 11.55 2.07
N ALA A 30 -1.28 11.99 1.05
CA ALA A 30 -2.57 11.40 0.72
C ALA A 30 -2.45 9.93 0.27
N LEU A 31 -1.41 9.61 -0.50
CA LEU A 31 -1.12 8.24 -0.94
C LEU A 31 -0.71 7.36 0.23
N ARG A 32 0.14 7.83 1.15
CA ARG A 32 0.48 7.10 2.38
C ARG A 32 -0.76 6.83 3.23
N ALA A 33 -1.64 7.82 3.40
CA ALA A 33 -2.88 7.65 4.14
C ALA A 33 -3.82 6.63 3.47
N LEU A 34 -3.88 6.62 2.14
CA LEU A 34 -4.65 5.64 1.38
C LEU A 34 -4.07 4.23 1.52
N LEU A 35 -2.76 4.08 1.36
CA LEU A 35 -2.06 2.80 1.52
C LEU A 35 -2.13 2.27 2.95
N ALA A 36 -2.07 3.14 3.97
CA ALA A 36 -2.29 2.72 5.35
C ALA A 36 -3.71 2.17 5.60
N ARG A 37 -4.69 2.61 4.81
CA ARG A 37 -6.09 2.16 4.91
C ARG A 37 -6.40 0.93 4.06
N HIS A 38 -5.72 0.75 2.92
CA HIS A 38 -6.09 -0.26 1.92
C HIS A 38 -4.94 -1.21 1.51
N GLY A 39 -3.69 -0.83 1.78
CA GLY A 39 -2.50 -1.45 1.18
C GLY A 39 -2.16 -2.83 1.72
N SER A 40 -2.50 -3.15 2.97
CA SER A 40 -2.34 -4.52 3.48
C SER A 40 -3.49 -5.40 3.02
N ALA A 41 -4.73 -4.94 3.16
CA ALA A 41 -5.91 -5.78 2.96
C ALA A 41 -6.07 -6.40 1.56
N GLU A 42 -5.77 -5.67 0.47
CA GLU A 42 -5.93 -6.23 -0.89
C GLU A 42 -4.80 -7.18 -1.29
N VAL A 43 -3.55 -6.85 -0.94
CA VAL A 43 -2.38 -7.69 -1.25
C VAL A 43 -2.38 -8.93 -0.36
N ASP A 44 -2.67 -8.77 0.94
CA ASP A 44 -2.80 -9.87 1.88
C ASP A 44 -3.94 -10.81 1.46
N ALA A 45 -5.09 -10.27 1.04
CA ALA A 45 -6.21 -11.09 0.55
C ALA A 45 -5.86 -11.86 -0.74
N SER A 46 -5.07 -11.27 -1.64
CA SER A 46 -4.62 -11.98 -2.85
C SER A 46 -3.64 -13.11 -2.56
N TYR A 47 -2.96 -13.08 -1.41
CA TYR A 47 -1.99 -14.10 -1.00
C TYR A 47 -2.51 -15.05 0.07
N ALA A 48 -3.74 -14.87 0.56
CA ALA A 48 -4.39 -15.76 1.53
C ALA A 48 -4.45 -17.23 1.06
N ALA A 49 -4.39 -17.48 -0.25
CA ALA A 49 -4.28 -18.84 -0.80
C ALA A 49 -3.01 -19.59 -0.34
N TYR A 50 -1.97 -18.87 0.08
CA TYR A 50 -0.73 -19.45 0.60
C TYR A 50 -0.70 -19.55 2.13
N ASP A 51 -1.72 -19.08 2.86
CA ASP A 51 -1.80 -19.26 4.31
C ASP A 51 -1.97 -20.74 4.69
N GLU A 52 -2.48 -21.57 3.78
CA GLU A 52 -2.65 -23.01 3.98
C GLU A 52 -1.32 -23.78 4.04
N HIS A 53 -0.24 -23.21 3.49
CA HIS A 53 1.08 -23.85 3.43
C HIS A 53 2.14 -22.95 4.07
N PRO A 54 2.37 -23.11 5.39
CA PRO A 54 3.38 -22.36 6.12
C PRO A 54 4.77 -22.53 5.49
N ALA A 55 5.59 -21.48 5.52
CA ALA A 55 6.94 -21.49 4.93
C ALA A 55 7.93 -22.47 5.63
N ASP A 56 7.51 -23.04 6.76
CA ASP A 56 8.18 -24.07 7.55
C ASP A 56 7.69 -25.49 7.25
N GLU A 57 6.67 -25.66 6.41
CA GLU A 57 6.29 -26.96 5.87
C GLU A 57 7.34 -27.42 4.84
N PRO A 58 7.95 -28.61 5.01
CA PRO A 58 8.89 -29.14 4.03
C PRO A 58 8.15 -29.56 2.76
N ASP A 59 8.51 -28.97 1.62
CA ASP A 59 7.96 -29.33 0.32
C ASP A 59 8.94 -30.14 -0.55
N GLU A 60 8.58 -30.37 -1.80
CA GLU A 60 9.42 -31.07 -2.79
C GLU A 60 10.74 -30.34 -3.12
N TRP A 61 10.86 -29.06 -2.76
CA TRP A 61 12.06 -28.24 -2.91
C TRP A 61 12.83 -28.05 -1.59
N GLY A 62 12.27 -28.48 -0.46
CA GLY A 62 12.92 -28.58 0.84
C GLY A 62 12.47 -27.50 1.84
N ASP A 63 13.32 -27.17 2.81
CA ASP A 63 13.00 -26.18 3.85
C ASP A 63 13.30 -24.75 3.39
N LEU A 64 12.24 -24.00 3.07
CA LEU A 64 12.28 -22.59 2.69
C LEU A 64 12.93 -21.70 3.77
N ALA A 65 12.78 -22.01 5.06
CA ALA A 65 13.39 -21.24 6.14
C ALA A 65 14.93 -21.38 6.15
N SER A 66 15.45 -22.56 5.79
CA SER A 66 16.89 -22.77 5.59
C SER A 66 17.41 -21.99 4.39
N TRP A 67 16.68 -21.99 3.27
CA TRP A 67 17.06 -21.22 2.09
C TRP A 67 17.11 -19.71 2.39
N ARG A 68 16.08 -19.17 3.06
CA ARG A 68 16.02 -17.75 3.43
C ARG A 68 17.21 -17.34 4.32
N ARG A 69 17.60 -18.19 5.27
CA ARG A 69 18.78 -17.93 6.13
C ARG A 69 20.08 -17.90 5.33
N ALA A 70 20.24 -18.79 4.35
CA ALA A 70 21.43 -18.83 3.51
C ALA A 70 21.52 -17.60 2.58
N ALA A 71 20.41 -17.21 1.95
CA ALA A 71 20.35 -16.04 1.06
C ALA A 71 20.65 -14.73 1.80
N ALA A 72 20.14 -14.57 3.02
CA ALA A 72 20.38 -13.36 3.84
C ALA A 72 21.81 -13.24 4.37
N ALA A 73 22.59 -14.32 4.35
CA ALA A 73 23.97 -14.36 4.82
C ALA A 73 25.02 -14.17 3.69
N SER A 74 24.57 -13.90 2.45
CA SER A 74 25.43 -13.69 1.27
C SER A 74 25.67 -12.22 0.96
#